data_AF-A0A0P6Y138-F1
#
_entry.id   AF-A0A0P6Y138-F1
#
_cell.length_a   1.000
_cell.length_b   1.000
_cell.length_c   1.000
_cell.angle_alpha   90.00
_cell.angle_beta   90.00
_cell.angle_gamma   90.00
#
_symmetry.space_group_name_H-M   'P 1'
#
loop_
_entity.id
_entity.type
_entity.pdbx_description
1 polymer ?
#
loop_
_entity_poly.entity_id
_entity_poly.type
_entity_poly.pdbx_seq_one_letter_code
_entity_poly.pdbx_strand_id
1 'polypeptide(L)' 'MNQRPRQPSRPDRSPAAAELPPSIQLACRALGLELPPLAYRSDGSGGWTIIAADGRKFHWNAETRP' A
#
# COMPACT_ATOMS: atom_id res chain seq x y z
N MET A 1 17.38 5.48 -41.25
CA MET A 1 16.09 4.95 -40.74
C MET A 1 16.30 4.53 -39.28
N ASN A 2 16.25 5.50 -38.36
CA ASN A 2 16.56 5.29 -36.94
C ASN A 2 15.27 5.39 -36.12
N GLN A 3 14.59 4.26 -35.88
CA GLN A 3 13.49 4.22 -34.93
C GLN A 3 14.07 3.96 -33.53
N ARG A 4 14.13 5.01 -32.70
CA ARG A 4 14.35 4.83 -31.26
C ARG A 4 13.19 4.00 -30.69
N PRO A 5 13.46 2.98 -29.85
CA PRO A 5 12.38 2.28 -29.18
C PRO A 5 11.60 3.28 -28.34
N ARG A 6 10.30 3.39 -28.61
CA ARG A 6 9.37 4.18 -27.80
C ARG A 6 9.40 3.56 -26.40
N GLN A 7 10.13 4.22 -25.51
CA GLN A 7 10.12 3.95 -24.09
C GLN A 7 8.64 3.84 -23.66
N PRO A 8 8.19 2.73 -23.07
CA PRO A 8 6.82 2.65 -22.58
C PRO A 8 6.67 3.77 -21.56
N SER A 9 5.72 4.67 -21.81
CA SER A 9 5.33 5.70 -20.85
C SER A 9 5.07 4.99 -19.54
N ARG A 10 6.00 5.08 -18.58
CA ARG A 10 5.68 4.77 -17.19
C ARG A 10 4.46 5.64 -16.91
N PRO A 11 3.34 5.10 -16.40
CA PRO A 11 2.31 5.98 -15.91
C PRO A 11 2.99 6.92 -14.94
N ASP A 12 2.91 8.21 -15.25
CA ASP A 12 3.29 9.30 -14.39
C ASP A 12 2.37 9.20 -13.18
N ARG A 13 2.70 8.28 -12.27
CA ARG A 13 2.06 8.17 -10.98
C ARG A 13 2.75 9.23 -10.16
N SER A 14 2.37 10.48 -10.43
CA SER A 14 2.39 11.52 -9.42
C SER A 14 2.06 10.86 -8.07
N PRO A 15 2.87 11.01 -7.01
CA PRO A 15 2.53 10.55 -5.69
C PRO A 15 1.46 11.49 -5.12
N ALA A 16 0.37 11.69 -5.86
CA ALA A 16 -0.89 12.05 -5.25
C ALA A 16 -1.08 10.99 -4.18
N ALA A 17 -1.02 11.40 -2.91
CA ALA A 17 -1.20 10.55 -1.76
C ALA A 17 -2.38 9.64 -2.07
N ALA A 18 -2.08 8.41 -2.50
CA ALA A 18 -3.11 7.53 -3.02
C ALA A 18 -3.96 7.24 -1.81
N GLU A 19 -5.16 7.84 -1.76
CA GLU A 19 -6.07 7.69 -0.63
C GLU A 19 -6.12 6.21 -0.32
N LEU A 20 -5.61 5.87 0.86
CA LEU A 20 -5.43 4.47 1.22
C LEU A 20 -6.80 3.81 1.14
N PRO A 21 -6.91 2.56 0.66
CA PRO A 21 -8.17 1.85 0.71
C PRO A 21 -8.74 1.88 2.13
N PRO A 22 -10.06 1.99 2.33
CA PRO A 22 -10.65 2.13 3.66
C PRO A 22 -10.24 0.98 4.61
N SER A 23 -10.03 -0.23 4.10
CA SER A 23 -9.49 -1.36 4.85
C SER A 23 -8.06 -1.12 5.36
N ILE A 24 -7.21 -0.49 4.56
CA ILE A 24 -5.84 -0.12 4.96
C ILE A 24 -5.87 1.03 5.96
N GLN A 25 -6.75 2.03 5.79
CA GLN A 25 -6.92 3.09 6.78
C GLN A 25 -7.34 2.52 8.14
N LEU A 26 -8.32 1.61 8.14
CA LEU A 26 -8.76 0.92 9.35
C LEU A 26 -7.64 0.10 9.97
N ALA A 27 -6.89 -0.64 9.16
CA ALA A 27 -5.75 -1.42 9.62
C ALA A 27 -4.66 -0.52 10.23
N CYS A 28 -4.30 0.58 9.57
CA CYS A 28 -3.33 1.54 10.09
C CYS A 28 -3.80 2.11 11.44
N ARG A 29 -5.08 2.46 11.57
CA ARG A 29 -5.66 2.94 12.83
C ARG A 29 -5.65 1.87 13.92
N ALA A 30 -6.00 0.63 13.59
CA ALA A 30 -5.97 -0.50 14.52
C ALA A 30 -4.55 -0.86 14.98
N LEU A 31 -3.56 -0.66 14.11
CA LEU A 31 -2.14 -0.86 14.39
C LEU A 31 -1.49 0.36 15.08
N GLY A 32 -2.22 1.46 15.27
CA GLY A 32 -1.68 2.69 15.87
C GLY A 32 -0.64 3.41 14.98
N LEU A 33 -0.72 3.25 13.66
CA LEU A 33 0.17 3.92 12.71
C LEU A 33 -0.27 5.38 12.53
N GLU A 34 0.56 6.31 12.96
CA GLU A 34 0.33 7.76 12.80
C GLU A 34 0.64 8.26 11.38
N LEU A 35 1.53 7.55 10.68
CA LEU A 35 1.95 7.86 9.32
C LEU A 35 1.34 6.88 8.31
N PRO A 36 1.06 7.32 7.06
CA PRO A 36 0.64 6.40 6.01
C PRO A 36 1.71 5.33 5.78
N PRO A 37 1.31 4.08 5.49
CA PRO A 37 2.25 3.01 5.26
C PRO A 37 2.99 3.25 3.94
N LEU A 38 4.25 2.82 3.90
CA LEU A 38 5.10 2.86 2.70
C LEU A 38 4.58 1.91 1.63
N ALA A 39 4.06 0.77 2.05
CA ALA A 39 3.49 -0.23 1.17
C ALA A 39 2.43 -1.05 1.90
N TYR A 40 1.50 -1.60 1.13
CA TYR A 40 0.56 -2.60 1.60
C TYR A 40 0.32 -3.65 0.52
N ARG A 41 -0.01 -4.87 0.94
CA ARG A 41 -0.29 -5.99 0.06
C ARG A 41 -1.35 -6.89 0.69
N SER A 42 -2.38 -7.26 -0.08
CA SER A 42 -3.31 -8.32 0.34
C SER A 42 -2.68 -9.69 0.12
N ASP A 43 -2.89 -10.63 1.04
CA ASP A 43 -2.50 -12.04 0.85
C ASP A 43 -3.53 -12.84 0.04
N GLY A 44 -4.71 -12.28 -0.25
CA GLY A 44 -5.77 -12.95 -1.02
C GLY A 44 -6.71 -13.82 -0.19
N SER A 45 -6.45 -14.02 1.10
CA SER A 45 -7.30 -14.72 2.06
C SER A 45 -8.03 -13.76 3.02
N GLY A 46 -8.07 -12.46 2.72
CA GLY A 46 -8.71 -11.44 3.57
C GLY A 46 -7.76 -10.69 4.50
N GLY A 47 -6.50 -11.15 4.60
CA GLY A 47 -5.46 -10.43 5.32
C GLY A 47 -4.69 -9.42 4.46
N TRP A 48 -3.96 -8.58 5.17
CA TRP A 48 -3.17 -7.48 4.65
C TRP A 48 -1.83 -7.40 5.36
N THR A 49 -0.76 -7.39 4.57
CA THR A 49 0.56 -7.00 5.01
C THR A 49 0.72 -5.50 4.82
N ILE A 50 1.09 -4.77 5.86
CA ILE A 50 1.31 -3.32 5.87
C ILE A 50 2.75 -3.05 6.29
N ILE A 51 3.48 -2.26 5.52
CA ILE A 51 4.82 -1.79 5.84
C ILE A 51 4.70 -0.35 6.31
N ALA A 52 4.90 -0.12 7.61
CA ALA A 52 4.85 1.19 8.22
C ALA A 52 6.01 2.09 7.77
N ALA A 53 5.86 3.39 8.00
CA ALA A 53 6.89 4.39 7.71
C ALA A 53 8.19 4.17 8.48
N ASP A 54 8.16 3.53 9.65
CA ASP A 54 9.36 3.18 10.42
C ASP A 54 10.07 1.90 9.90
N GLY A 55 9.51 1.25 8.87
CA GLY A 55 10.03 0.01 8.31
C GLY A 55 9.50 -1.26 8.99
N ARG A 56 8.68 -1.15 10.05
CA ARG A 56 8.02 -2.33 10.64
C ARG A 56 6.99 -2.89 9.69
N LYS A 57 6.92 -4.21 9.67
CA LYS A 57 5.94 -4.98 8.92
C LYS A 57 4.87 -5.48 9.87
N PHE A 58 3.62 -5.16 9.58
CA PHE A 58 2.45 -5.62 10.30
C PHE A 58 1.63 -6.53 9.41
N HIS A 59 1.08 -7.58 10.01
CA HIS A 59 0.06 -8.39 9.38
C HIS A 59 -1.26 -8.08 10.08
N TRP A 60 -2.23 -7.58 9.32
CA TRP A 60 -3.56 -7.26 9.79
C TRP A 60 -4.58 -8.13 9.04
N ASN A 61 -5.46 -8.80 9.76
CA ASN A 61 -6.57 -9.53 9.17
C ASN A 61 -7.89 -8.92 9.64
N ALA A 62 -8.76 -8.57 8.70
CA ALA A 62 -10.05 -7.95 8.98
C ALA A 62 -10.98 -8.87 9.78
N GLU A 63 -10.78 -10.18 9.65
CA GLU A 63 -11.57 -11.22 10.31
C GLU A 63 -11.26 -11.32 11.81
N THR A 64 -10.03 -10.97 12.20
CA THR A 64 -9.63 -10.80 13.60
C THR A 64 -10.06 -9.41 14.07
N ARG A 65 -11.36 -9.21 14.25
CA ARG A 65 -11.85 -8.12 15.11
C ARG A 65 -11.43 -8.43 16.56
N PRO A 66 -10.87 -7.47 17.31
CA PRO A 66 -10.74 -7.61 18.76
C PRO A 66 -12.10 -7.66 19.45
#